data_AF-A0A431IJZ7-F1
#
_entry.id   AF-A0A431IJZ7-F1
#
_cell.length_a   1.000
_cell.length_b   1.000
_cell.length_c   1.000
_cell.angle_alpha   90.00
_cell.angle_beta   90.00
_cell.angle_gamma   90.00
#
_symmetry.space_group_name_H-M   'P 1'
#
loop_
_entity.id
_entity.type
_entity.pdbx_description
1 polymer ?
#
loop_
_entity_poly.entity_id
_entity_poly.type
_entity_poly.pdbx_seq_one_letter_code
_entity_poly.pdbx_strand_id
1 'polypeptide(L)'
;MERPNSFKLPQSFLSQLGEFTTGYFLVTVNEQGQFETFVQADNPVTRLGVLKFTGMVLDTLESNLEQNISNPVPEQHSDIEITEEGDDEDPSATT
;
A
#
# COMPACT_ATOMS: atom_id res chain seq x y z
N MET A 1 -6.70 23.16 6.71
CA MET A 1 -7.20 21.85 6.25
C MET A 1 -7.00 20.87 7.39
N GLU A 2 -8.09 20.44 8.03
CA GLU A 2 -8.03 19.35 9.00
C GLU A 2 -7.68 18.07 8.24
N ARG A 3 -6.58 17.40 8.61
CA ARG A 3 -6.23 16.11 8.02
C ARG A 3 -7.35 15.13 8.41
N PRO A 4 -7.88 14.33 7.46
CA PRO A 4 -8.92 13.37 7.78
C PRO A 4 -8.43 12.44 8.89
N ASN A 5 -9.32 12.18 9.87
CA ASN A 5 -9.00 11.37 11.04
C ASN A 5 -8.30 10.08 10.63
N SER A 6 -7.14 9.91 11.23
CA SER A 6 -6.24 8.76 11.22
C SER A 6 -6.98 7.41 11.04
N PHE A 7 -6.81 6.72 9.91
CA PHE A 7 -7.27 5.34 9.73
C PHE A 7 -6.32 4.36 10.45
N LYS A 8 -6.76 3.88 11.62
CA LYS A 8 -6.17 2.73 12.30
C LYS A 8 -7.07 1.53 12.16
N LEU A 9 -6.46 0.37 11.88
CA LEU A 9 -7.19 -0.88 11.82
C LEU A 9 -7.85 -1.17 13.20
N PRO A 10 -9.18 -1.29 13.29
CA PRO A 10 -9.84 -1.54 14.55
C PRO A 10 -9.44 -2.90 15.13
N GLN A 11 -9.15 -2.95 16.43
CA GLN A 11 -8.85 -4.22 17.09
C GLN A 11 -10.00 -5.23 17.02
N SER A 12 -11.24 -4.75 17.01
CA SER A 12 -12.42 -5.60 16.81
C SER A 12 -12.41 -6.34 15.47
N PHE A 13 -11.85 -5.74 14.42
CA PHE A 13 -11.69 -6.41 13.12
C PHE A 13 -10.69 -7.55 13.21
N LEU A 14 -9.54 -7.34 13.87
CA LEU A 14 -8.53 -8.38 14.08
C LEU A 14 -9.07 -9.54 14.93
N SER A 15 -9.85 -9.23 15.97
CA SER A 15 -10.55 -10.24 16.78
C SER A 15 -11.52 -11.07 15.93
N GLN A 16 -12.39 -10.42 15.16
CA GLN A 16 -13.34 -11.12 14.29
C GLN A 16 -12.63 -11.96 13.23
N LEU A 17 -11.58 -11.41 12.60
CA LEU A 17 -10.78 -12.12 11.62
C LEU A 17 -10.16 -13.39 12.23
N GLY A 18 -9.66 -13.29 13.46
CA GLY A 18 -9.15 -14.44 14.22
C GLY A 18 -10.22 -15.48 14.58
N GLU A 19 -11.46 -15.07 14.83
CA GLU A 19 -12.58 -15.98 15.14
C GLU A 19 -13.06 -16.77 13.91
N PHE A 20 -13.03 -16.15 12.72
CA PHE A 20 -13.57 -16.75 11.49
C PHE A 20 -12.51 -17.37 10.57
N THR A 21 -11.23 -17.28 10.92
CA THR A 21 -10.14 -17.86 10.12
C THR A 21 -9.30 -18.83 10.96
N THR A 22 -8.60 -19.74 10.30
CA THR A 22 -7.61 -20.64 10.94
C THR A 22 -6.23 -19.99 11.03
N GLY A 23 -6.20 -18.66 10.97
CA GLY A 23 -5.04 -17.79 10.97
C GLY A 23 -4.98 -16.89 9.73
N TYR A 24 -4.26 -15.78 9.86
CA TYR A 24 -4.10 -14.75 8.84
C TYR A 24 -2.69 -14.16 8.85
N PHE A 25 -2.32 -13.60 7.70
CA PHE A 25 -1.18 -12.71 7.52
C PHE A 25 -1.68 -11.48 6.79
N LEU A 26 -1.72 -10.35 7.47
CA LEU A 26 -2.29 -9.10 6.96
C LEU A 26 -1.20 -8.03 6.93
N VAL A 27 -1.04 -7.38 5.78
CA VAL A 27 -0.16 -6.23 5.60
C VAL A 27 -1.03 -5.03 5.27
N THR A 28 -0.86 -3.95 6.02
CA THR A 28 -1.56 -2.68 5.83
C THR A 28 -0.56 -1.55 5.71
N VAL A 29 -0.97 -0.43 5.11
CA VAL A 29 -0.20 0.81 5.11
C VAL A 29 -0.83 1.75 6.13
N ASN A 30 -0.06 2.17 7.12
CA ASN A 30 -0.52 3.14 8.10
C ASN A 30 -0.45 4.57 7.52
N GLU A 31 -0.93 5.54 8.29
CA GLU A 31 -1.01 6.94 7.85
C GLU A 31 0.34 7.61 7.61
N GLN A 32 1.42 7.03 8.10
CA GLN A 32 2.79 7.50 7.87
C GLN A 32 3.36 6.91 6.57
N GLY A 33 2.54 6.16 5.80
CA GLY A 33 2.99 5.41 4.63
C GLY A 33 3.84 4.19 5.00
N GLN A 34 3.85 3.79 6.28
CA GLN A 34 4.65 2.67 6.74
C GLN A 34 3.85 1.38 6.70
N PHE A 35 4.52 0.29 6.38
CA PHE A 35 3.91 -1.04 6.43
C PHE A 35 3.73 -1.49 7.88
N GLU A 36 2.51 -1.87 8.22
CA GLU A 36 2.16 -2.57 9.46
C GLU A 36 1.75 -3.99 9.12
N THR A 37 2.20 -4.95 9.93
CA THR A 37 1.93 -6.38 9.71
C THR A 37 1.24 -6.97 10.93
N PHE A 38 0.13 -7.67 10.70
CA PHE A 38 -0.63 -8.39 11.72
C PHE A 38 -0.64 -9.88 11.36
N VAL A 39 -0.34 -10.73 12.33
CA VAL A 39 -0.23 -12.17 12.11
C VAL A 39 -0.91 -12.93 13.23
N GLN A 40 -1.75 -13.88 12.84
CA GLN A 40 -2.28 -14.92 13.72
C GLN A 40 -2.09 -16.27 13.04
N ALA A 41 -1.41 -17.21 13.70
CA ALA A 41 -1.13 -18.51 13.13
C ALA A 41 -1.16 -19.57 14.24
N ASP A 42 -2.37 -19.95 14.62
CA ASP A 42 -2.60 -20.81 15.78
C ASP A 42 -2.34 -22.30 15.48
N ASN A 43 -2.38 -22.68 14.20
CA ASN A 43 -2.09 -24.04 13.75
C ASN A 43 -0.71 -24.13 13.06
N PRO A 44 0.11 -25.16 13.35
CA PRO A 44 1.37 -25.45 12.67
C PRO A 44 1.31 -25.43 11.13
N VAL A 45 0.22 -25.90 10.53
CA VAL A 45 0.03 -25.88 9.06
C VAL A 45 -0.08 -24.45 8.55
N THR A 46 -0.84 -23.59 9.23
CA THR A 46 -0.95 -22.17 8.88
C THR A 46 0.39 -21.44 9.05
N ARG A 47 1.15 -21.74 10.10
CA ARG A 47 2.51 -21.21 10.28
C ARG A 47 3.43 -21.58 9.12
N LEU A 48 3.38 -22.84 8.69
CA LEU A 48 4.16 -23.30 7.54
C LEU A 48 3.72 -22.60 6.24
N GLY A 49 2.41 -22.40 6.06
CA GLY A 49 1.85 -21.64 4.94
C GLY A 49 2.37 -20.21 4.89
N VAL A 50 2.33 -19.49 6.02
CA VAL A 50 2.86 -18.12 6.13
C VAL A 50 4.35 -18.08 5.79
N LEU A 51 5.15 -19.01 6.33
CA LEU A 51 6.59 -19.08 6.05
C LEU A 51 6.86 -19.27 4.55
N LYS A 52 6.12 -20.17 3.90
CA LYS A 52 6.26 -20.44 2.46
C LYS A 52 5.84 -19.26 1.61
N PHE A 53 4.74 -18.61 1.98
CA PHE A 53 4.28 -17.40 1.32
C PHE A 53 5.33 -16.27 1.40
N THR A 54 5.87 -16.01 2.60
CA THR A 54 6.91 -14.99 2.79
C THR A 54 8.16 -15.29 1.94
N GLY A 55 8.59 -16.56 1.87
CA GLY A 55 9.70 -16.97 1.01
C GLY A 55 9.44 -16.66 -0.47
N MET A 56 8.26 -17.02 -0.99
CA MET A 56 7.90 -16.74 -2.40
C MET A 56 7.87 -15.24 -2.72
N VAL A 57 7.36 -14.41 -1.80
CA VAL A 57 7.35 -12.95 -1.95
C VAL A 57 8.76 -12.40 -1.97
N LEU A 58 9.65 -12.92 -1.11
CA LEU A 58 11.06 -12.52 -1.08
C LEU A 58 11.77 -12.89 -2.39
N ASP A 59 11.62 -14.13 -2.86
CA ASP A 59 12.21 -14.58 -4.13
C ASP A 59 11.75 -13.70 -5.30
N THR A 60 10.46 -13.34 -5.31
CA THR A 60 9.88 -12.46 -6.32
C THR A 60 10.47 -11.05 -6.22
N LEU A 61 10.63 -10.51 -5.01
CA LEU A 61 11.22 -9.19 -4.79
C LEU A 61 12.69 -9.16 -5.23
N GLU A 62 13.48 -10.17 -4.85
CA GLU A 62 14.88 -10.32 -5.26
C GLU A 62 15.00 -10.37 -6.78
N SER A 63 14.20 -11.21 -7.43
CA SER A 63 14.20 -11.28 -8.90
C SER A 63 13.85 -9.95 -9.56
N ASN A 64 12.89 -9.20 -9.02
CA ASN A 64 12.55 -7.88 -9.54
C ASN A 64 13.69 -6.88 -9.33
N LEU A 65 14.35 -6.90 -8.16
CA LEU A 65 15.49 -6.02 -7.87
C LEU A 65 16.67 -6.34 -8.79
N GLU A 66 17.00 -7.61 -8.99
CA GLU A 66 18.06 -8.05 -9.91
C GLU A 66 17.77 -7.61 -11.36
N GLN A 67 16.52 -7.70 -11.80
CA GLN A 67 16.11 -7.20 -13.12
C GLN A 67 16.23 -5.68 -13.23
N ASN A 68 15.83 -4.92 -12.20
CA ASN A 68 15.96 -3.46 -12.18
C ASN A 68 17.43 -3.00 -12.13
N ILE A 69 18.31 -3.75 -11.45
CA ILE A 69 19.75 -3.48 -11.46
C ILE A 69 20.35 -3.79 -12.84
N SER A 70 19.91 -4.88 -13.46
CA SER A 70 20.43 -5.31 -14.77
C SER A 70 19.92 -4.46 -15.93
N ASN A 71 18.72 -3.88 -15.79
CA ASN A 71 18.09 -2.96 -16.74
C ASN A 71 17.53 -1.75 -15.97
N PRO A 72 18.38 -0.77 -15.58
CA PRO A 72 17.91 0.43 -14.93
C PRO A 72 16.99 1.19 -15.90
N VAL A 73 15.69 1.26 -15.56
CA VAL A 73 14.76 2.16 -16.25
C VAL A 73 15.26 3.58 -15.97
N PRO A 74 15.53 4.41 -17.00
CA PRO A 74 15.96 5.78 -16.78
C PRO A 74 14.90 6.50 -15.93
N GLU A 75 15.31 7.08 -14.80
CA GLU A 75 14.44 7.94 -14.01
C GLU A 75 13.95 9.06 -14.94
N GLN A 76 12.67 9.01 -15.31
CA GLN A 76 12.03 10.15 -15.95
C GLN A 76 11.91 11.23 -14.88
N HIS A 77 12.89 12.13 -14.84
CA HIS A 77 12.72 13.44 -14.25
C HIS A 77 11.51 14.08 -14.95
N SER A 78 10.35 14.01 -14.31
CA SER A 78 9.19 14.78 -14.73
C SER A 78 9.47 16.24 -14.38
N ASP A 79 10.18 16.94 -15.27
CA ASP A 79 10.12 18.40 -15.36
C ASP A 79 8.68 18.75 -15.75
N ILE A 80 7.81 18.85 -14.75
CA ILE A 80 6.50 19.45 -14.90
C ILE A 80 6.76 20.95 -15.04
N GLU A 81 6.94 21.43 -16.27
CA GLU A 81 6.67 22.83 -16.60
C GLU A 81 5.18 23.07 -16.35
N ILE A 82 4.89 23.75 -15.24
CA ILE A 82 3.56 24.28 -14.93
C ILE A 82 3.33 25.44 -15.91
N THR A 83 2.70 25.17 -17.03
CA THR A 83 2.07 26.23 -17.84
C THR A 83 0.79 26.66 -17.13
N GLU A 84 0.84 27.82 -16.48
CA GLU A 84 -0.36 28.57 -16.09
C GLU A 84 -1.12 28.99 -17.36
N GLU A 85 -2.20 28.27 -17.68
CA GLU A 85 -3.35 28.82 -18.40
C GLU A 85 -4.43 29.02 -17.32
N GLY A 86 -4.98 30.19 -17.04
CA GLY A 86 -5.21 31.34 -17.92
C GLY A 86 -6.72 31.52 -18.07
N ASP A 87 -7.33 32.16 -17.05
CA ASP A 87 -8.57 32.96 -17.15
C ASP A 87 -9.88 32.23 -17.51
N ASP A 88 -10.56 31.67 -16.50
CA ASP A 88 -11.99 31.33 -16.60
C ASP A 88 -12.82 32.63 -16.49
N GLU A 89 -13.44 33.00 -17.62
CA GLU A 89 -14.23 34.21 -17.84
C GLU A 89 -15.44 34.36 -16.88
N ASP A 90 -15.63 35.61 -16.45
CA ASP A 90 -16.71 36.17 -15.63
C ASP A 90 -18.12 35.98 -16.27
N PRO A 91 -19.11 35.40 -15.56
CA PRO A 91 -20.47 35.32 -16.05
C PRO A 91 -21.25 36.60 -15.74
N SER A 92 -21.12 37.62 -16.60
CA SER A 92 -21.94 38.84 -16.55
C SER A 92 -22.77 39.08 -17.83
N ALA A 93 -24.07 38.82 -17.69
CA ALA A 93 -25.19 39.66 -18.14
C ALA A 93 -25.41 40.02 -19.64
N THR A 94 -26.69 39.85 -20.03
CA THR A 94 -27.44 40.65 -21.02
C THR A 94 -27.32 40.24 -22.49
N THR A 95 -28.38 39.63 -23.03
CA THR A 95 -29.28 40.27 -24.02
C THR A 95 -30.64 39.55 -23.99
#